data_AF-A0A2G6PNR4-F1
#
_entry.id   AF-A0A2G6PNR4-F1
#
_cell.length_a   1.000
_cell.length_b   1.000
_cell.length_c   1.000
_cell.angle_alpha   90.00
_cell.angle_beta   90.00
_cell.angle_gamma   90.00
#
_symmetry.space_group_name_H-M   'P 1'
#
loop_
_entity.id
_entity.type
_entity.pdbx_description
1 polymer ?
#
loop_
_entity_poly.entity_id
_entity_poly.type
_entity_poly.pdbx_seq_one_letter_code
_entity_poly.pdbx_strand_id
1 'polypeptide(L)'
;MKYKEEGLKEGREEGLKEGREEGLKEGREEGREEGREEGREEGLKEGIEKSKIEIAKNLLKLGIEIESIKKSTGLSDQEINSLR
;
A
#
# COMPACT_ATOMS: atom_id res chain seq x y z
N MET A 1 53.40 -9.24 17.49
CA MET A 1 52.14 -10.04 17.55
C MET A 1 50.94 -9.17 17.95
N LYS A 2 51.05 -8.32 18.97
CA LYS A 2 49.97 -7.43 19.46
C LYS A 2 49.29 -6.56 18.37
N TYR A 3 50.06 -5.91 17.50
CA TYR A 3 49.54 -5.08 16.40
C TYR A 3 48.69 -5.84 15.37
N LYS A 4 48.94 -7.15 15.18
CA LYS A 4 48.16 -7.97 14.25
C LYS A 4 46.80 -8.37 14.85
N GLU A 5 46.75 -8.56 16.16
CA GLU A 5 45.53 -8.87 16.90
C GLU A 5 44.63 -7.63 17.05
N GLU A 6 45.23 -6.46 17.33
CA GLU A 6 44.52 -5.18 17.37
C GLU A 6 43.91 -4.83 16.00
N GLY A 7 44.67 -4.94 14.90
CA GLY A 7 44.14 -4.66 13.56
C GLY A 7 43.03 -5.64 13.12
N LEU A 8 43.08 -6.91 13.52
CA LEU A 8 42.01 -7.88 13.25
C LEU A 8 40.74 -7.57 14.05
N LYS A 9 40.90 -7.12 15.30
CA LYS A 9 39.77 -6.73 16.14
C LYS A 9 39.10 -5.46 15.63
N GLU A 10 39.90 -4.46 15.26
CA GLU A 10 39.43 -3.19 14.71
C GLU A 10 38.70 -3.41 13.37
N GLY A 11 39.30 -4.13 12.42
CA GLY A 11 38.64 -4.41 11.14
C GLY A 11 37.36 -5.23 11.28
N ARG A 12 37.29 -6.13 12.27
CA ARG A 12 36.04 -6.87 12.57
C ARG A 12 34.97 -5.96 13.18
N GLU A 13 35.34 -5.07 14.09
CA GLU A 13 34.41 -4.13 14.71
C GLU A 13 33.88 -3.12 13.70
N GLU A 14 34.75 -2.60 12.83
CA GLU A 14 34.40 -1.70 11.74
C GLU A 14 33.46 -2.38 10.73
N GLY A 15 33.81 -3.58 10.25
CA GLY A 15 32.94 -4.32 9.31
C GLY A 15 31.58 -4.70 9.91
N LEU A 16 31.51 -5.01 11.21
CA LEU A 16 30.23 -5.26 11.89
C LEU A 16 29.40 -3.98 12.02
N LYS A 17 30.04 -2.84 12.27
CA LYS A 17 29.36 -1.56 12.38
C LYS A 17 28.82 -1.10 11.03
N GLU A 18 29.65 -1.18 9.98
CA GLU A 18 29.28 -0.83 8.61
C GLU A 18 28.15 -1.72 8.10
N GLY A 19 28.28 -3.05 8.18
CA GLY A 19 27.23 -3.96 7.75
C GLY A 19 25.91 -3.79 8.52
N ARG A 20 25.97 -3.41 9.80
CA ARG A 20 24.76 -3.09 10.58
C ARG A 20 24.12 -1.78 10.13
N GLU A 21 24.93 -0.76 9.85
CA GLU A 21 24.44 0.54 9.40
C GLU A 21 23.82 0.45 8.00
N GLU A 22 24.47 -0.25 7.08
CA GLU A 22 23.95 -0.53 5.74
C GLU A 22 22.65 -1.33 5.80
N GLY A 23 22.63 -2.45 6.52
CA GLY A 23 21.42 -3.28 6.62
C GLY A 23 20.23 -2.55 7.27
N LEU A 24 20.48 -1.65 8.24
CA LEU A 24 19.42 -0.81 8.82
C LEU A 24 18.91 0.24 7.84
N LYS A 25 19.80 0.81 7.02
CA LYS A 25 19.44 1.81 6.03
C LYS A 25 18.63 1.18 4.90
N GLU A 26 19.11 0.07 4.34
CA GLU A 26 18.45 -0.68 3.27
C GLU A 26 17.07 -1.17 3.73
N GLY A 27 17.00 -1.89 4.86
CA GLY A 27 15.72 -2.39 5.35
C GLY A 27 14.70 -1.29 5.71
N ARG A 28 15.17 -0.09 6.07
CA ARG A 28 14.28 1.07 6.30
C ARG A 28 13.80 1.70 5.00
N GLU A 29 14.65 1.73 3.97
CA GLU A 29 14.31 2.27 2.66
C GLU A 29 13.30 1.35 1.96
N GLU A 30 13.60 0.05 1.90
CA GLU A 30 12.70 -0.98 1.35
C GLU A 30 11.34 -0.97 2.06
N GLY A 31 11.33 -1.08 3.39
CA GLY A 31 10.06 -1.10 4.14
C GLY A 31 9.24 0.18 4.00
N ARG A 32 9.88 1.33 3.73
CA ARG A 32 9.18 2.59 3.46
C ARG A 32 8.60 2.61 2.04
N GLU A 33 9.33 2.09 1.07
CA GLU A 33 8.89 2.01 -0.32
C GLU A 33 7.70 1.06 -0.46
N GLU A 34 7.85 -0.17 0.04
CA GLU A 34 6.79 -1.19 0.04
C GLU A 34 5.54 -0.67 0.74
N GLY A 35 5.65 -0.16 1.97
CA GLY A 35 4.49 0.36 2.70
C GLY A 35 3.82 1.56 2.02
N ARG A 36 4.56 2.35 1.25
CA ARG A 36 3.99 3.47 0.47
C ARG A 36 3.25 2.95 -0.77
N GLU A 37 3.81 1.96 -1.46
CA GLU A 37 3.20 1.37 -2.64
C GLU A 37 1.90 0.64 -2.26
N GLU A 38 1.96 -0.25 -1.27
CA GLU A 38 0.79 -0.97 -0.75
C GLU A 38 -0.30 -0.01 -0.30
N GLY A 39 0.05 0.98 0.54
CA GLY A 39 -0.93 1.96 1.02
C GLY A 39 -1.55 2.81 -0.10
N ARG A 40 -0.81 3.07 -1.18
CA ARG A 40 -1.33 3.80 -2.35
C ARG A 40 -2.30 2.92 -3.16
N GLU A 41 -1.96 1.65 -3.37
CA GLU A 41 -2.81 0.70 -4.10
C GLU A 41 -4.11 0.44 -3.34
N GLU A 42 -4.02 0.14 -2.05
CA GLU A 42 -5.19 -0.09 -1.19
C GLU A 42 -6.09 1.16 -1.14
N GLY A 43 -5.49 2.34 -0.93
CA GLY A 43 -6.24 3.59 -0.88
C GLY A 43 -6.93 3.93 -2.20
N LEU A 44 -6.28 3.65 -3.34
CA LEU A 44 -6.89 3.85 -4.67
C LEU A 44 -8.06 2.89 -4.88
N LYS A 45 -7.88 1.61 -4.55
CA LYS A 45 -8.93 0.59 -4.69
C LYS A 45 -10.14 0.91 -3.82
N GLU A 46 -9.91 1.25 -2.55
CA GLU A 46 -10.97 1.64 -1.62
C GLU A 46 -11.69 2.91 -2.10
N GLY A 47 -10.94 3.91 -2.60
CA GLY A 47 -11.50 5.14 -3.16
C GLY A 47 -12.40 4.88 -4.39
N ILE A 48 -11.97 4.00 -5.30
CA ILE A 48 -12.77 3.61 -6.47
C ILE A 48 -14.06 2.93 -6.05
N GLU A 49 -14.00 1.95 -5.13
CA GLU A 49 -15.20 1.24 -4.66
C GLU A 49 -16.18 2.16 -3.94
N LYS A 50 -15.68 3.04 -3.05
CA LYS A 50 -16.51 4.07 -2.40
C LYS A 50 -17.19 4.98 -3.42
N SER A 51 -16.46 5.42 -4.44
CA SER A 51 -16.98 6.29 -5.50
C SER A 51 -18.08 5.60 -6.31
N LYS A 52 -17.90 4.33 -6.70
CA LYS A 52 -18.93 3.55 -7.40
C LYS A 52 -20.24 3.49 -6.60
N ILE A 53 -20.14 3.23 -5.30
CA ILE A 53 -21.29 3.17 -4.38
C ILE A 53 -21.97 4.53 -4.27
N GLU A 54 -21.20 5.61 -4.11
CA GLU A 54 -21.74 6.96 -3.99
C GLU A 54 -22.48 7.39 -5.26
N ILE A 55 -21.87 7.14 -6.43
CA ILE A 55 -22.48 7.40 -7.74
C ILE A 55 -23.79 6.61 -7.86
N ALA A 56 -23.79 5.31 -7.53
CA ALA A 56 -24.99 4.49 -7.60
C ALA A 56 -26.11 5.00 -6.69
N LYS A 57 -25.80 5.40 -5.44
CA LYS A 57 -26.76 6.03 -4.52
C LYS A 57 -27.37 7.30 -5.10
N ASN A 58 -26.55 8.16 -5.71
CA ASN A 58 -27.02 9.41 -6.28
C ASN A 58 -27.90 9.16 -7.52
N LEU A 59 -27.54 8.20 -8.38
CA LEU A 59 -28.36 7.82 -9.53
C LEU A 59 -29.71 7.21 -9.12
N LEU A 60 -29.73 6.37 -8.07
CA LEU A 60 -30.97 5.83 -7.51
C LEU A 60 -31.89 6.96 -7.00
N LYS A 61 -31.34 7.95 -6.30
CA LYS A 61 -32.09 9.13 -5.82
C LYS A 61 -32.67 9.96 -6.97
N LEU A 62 -32.02 9.97 -8.13
CA LEU A 62 -32.49 10.63 -9.34
C LEU A 62 -33.51 9.78 -10.13
N GLY A 63 -33.88 8.60 -9.64
CA GLY A 63 -34.85 7.72 -10.29
C GLY A 63 -34.31 7.01 -11.54
N ILE A 64 -32.99 6.93 -11.69
CA ILE A 64 -32.35 6.23 -12.81
C ILE A 64 -32.57 4.72 -12.66
N GLU A 65 -32.83 4.04 -13.77
CA GLU A 65 -33.06 2.59 -13.81
C GLU A 65 -31.82 1.81 -13.38
N ILE A 66 -32.02 0.72 -12.62
CA ILE A 66 -30.95 -0.17 -12.14
C ILE A 66 -30.02 -0.60 -13.28
N GLU A 67 -30.55 -0.98 -14.43
CA GLU A 67 -29.75 -1.46 -15.56
C GLU A 67 -28.77 -0.39 -16.09
N SER A 68 -29.18 0.88 -16.07
CA SER A 68 -28.34 2.02 -16.45
C SER A 68 -27.27 2.31 -15.39
N ILE A 69 -27.62 2.16 -14.11
CA ILE A 69 -26.67 2.29 -13.00
C ILE A 69 -25.61 1.19 -13.09
N LYS A 70 -26.02 -0.05 -13.32
CA LYS A 70 -25.17 -1.23 -13.50
C LYS A 70 -24.10 -1.00 -14.57
N LYS A 71 -24.51 -0.53 -15.74
CA LYS A 71 -23.61 -0.22 -16.87
C LYS A 71 -22.65 0.92 -16.57
N SER A 72 -23.05 1.87 -15.72
CA SER A 72 -22.26 3.07 -15.43
C SER A 72 -21.25 2.87 -14.29
N THR A 73 -21.62 2.11 -13.25
CA THR A 73 -20.79 1.93 -12.05
C THR A 73 -20.07 0.59 -12.01
N GLY A 74 -20.53 -0.39 -12.81
CA GLY A 74 -20.01 -1.76 -12.81
C GLY A 74 -20.40 -2.58 -11.57
N LEU A 75 -21.29 -2.07 -10.72
CA LEU A 75 -21.86 -2.81 -9.59
C LEU A 75 -22.84 -3.87 -10.09
N SER A 76 -23.07 -4.91 -9.29
CA SER A 76 -24.07 -5.94 -9.52
C SER A 76 -25.48 -5.50 -9.11
N ASP A 77 -26.49 -6.23 -9.57
CA ASP A 77 -27.88 -5.99 -9.16
C ASP A 77 -28.04 -6.13 -7.63
N GLN A 78 -27.33 -7.07 -6.99
CA GLN A 78 -27.37 -7.24 -5.54
C GLN A 78 -26.78 -6.03 -4.81
N GLU A 79 -25.61 -5.56 -5.26
CA GLU A 79 -24.96 -4.37 -4.69
C GLU A 79 -25.87 -3.16 -4.83
N ILE A 80 -26.41 -2.88 -6.03
CA ILE A 80 -27.30 -1.73 -6.27
C ILE A 80 -28.57 -1.83 -5.41
N ASN A 81 -29.20 -3.01 -5.31
CA ASN A 81 -30.41 -3.18 -4.51
C ASN A 81 -30.17 -3.01 -3.01
N SER A 82 -28.96 -3.30 -2.52
CA SER A 82 -28.61 -3.07 -1.11
C SER A 82 -28.42 -1.59 -0.74
N LEU A 83 -28.41 -0.69 -1.73
CA LEU A 83 -28.27 0.77 -1.54
C LEU A 83 -29.61 1.52 -1.44
N ARG A 84 -30.74 0.81 -1.60
CA ARG A 84 -32.10 1.35 -1.47
C ARG A 84 -32.53 1.41 -0.01
#